data_AF-K1Z8X9-F1
#
_entry.id   AF-K1Z8X9-F1
#
_cell.length_a   1.000
_cell.length_b   1.000
_cell.length_c   1.000
_cell.angle_alpha   90.00
_cell.angle_beta   90.00
_cell.angle_gamma   90.00
#
_symmetry.space_group_name_H-M   'P 1'
#
loop_
_entity.id
_entity.type
_entity.pdbx_description
1 polymer ?
#
loop_
_entity_poly.entity_id
_entity_poly.type
_entity_poly.pdbx_seq_one_letter_code
_entity_poly.pdbx_strand_id
1 'polypeptide(L)' 'TKAATGGTPMGADRVELSTGSQDVQKAQEILQQTPAVRPERIAALREQIERGEYEIDARQIADKMLFSLVSDNIVSE' A
#
# COMPACT_ATOMS: atom_id res chain seq x y z
N THR A 1 9.66 -60.64 -6.73
CA THR A 1 10.41 -59.53 -7.33
C THR A 1 9.44 -58.59 -8.03
N LYS A 2 9.74 -57.28 -8.01
CA LYS A 2 9.06 -56.15 -8.67
C LYS A 2 7.88 -55.51 -7.90
N ALA A 3 8.23 -54.45 -7.16
CA ALA A 3 7.31 -53.50 -6.53
C ALA A 3 6.75 -52.50 -7.57
N ALA A 4 5.54 -52.04 -7.29
CA ALA A 4 4.71 -51.18 -8.11
C ALA A 4 5.12 -49.70 -8.06
N THR A 5 4.73 -49.02 -9.13
CA THR A 5 4.76 -47.58 -9.44
C THR A 5 4.14 -46.66 -8.39
N GLY A 6 4.72 -45.44 -8.28
CA GLY A 6 3.98 -44.21 -7.96
C GLY A 6 4.32 -43.58 -6.60
N GLY A 7 5.14 -42.54 -6.60
CA GLY A 7 5.44 -41.73 -5.42
C GLY A 7 6.12 -40.42 -5.80
N THR A 8 5.33 -39.46 -6.24
CA THR A 8 5.73 -38.07 -6.54
C THR A 8 6.49 -37.45 -5.36
N PRO A 9 7.63 -36.77 -5.58
CA PRO A 9 8.29 -35.99 -4.53
C PRO A 9 7.48 -34.74 -4.21
N MET A 10 6.55 -34.84 -3.25
CA MET A 10 5.80 -33.71 -2.67
C MET A 10 6.66 -32.85 -1.72
N GLY A 11 7.91 -32.57 -2.11
CA GLY A 11 8.86 -31.78 -1.32
C GLY A 11 9.36 -30.52 -2.02
N ALA A 12 9.01 -30.31 -3.29
CA ALA A 12 9.49 -29.20 -4.12
C ALA A 12 8.41 -28.13 -4.43
N ASP A 13 7.18 -28.30 -3.90
CA ASP A 13 5.99 -27.55 -4.35
C ASP A 13 5.62 -26.34 -3.45
N ARG A 14 6.56 -25.80 -2.65
CA ARG A 14 6.21 -24.74 -1.68
C ARG A 14 7.26 -23.66 -1.42
N VAL A 15 8.46 -23.79 -1.96
CA VAL A 15 9.59 -22.89 -1.63
C VAL A 15 10.01 -21.96 -2.76
N GLU A 16 9.39 -22.08 -3.93
CA GLU A 16 9.48 -21.02 -4.94
C GLU A 16 8.50 -19.91 -4.55
N LEU A 17 8.93 -19.14 -3.56
CA LEU A 17 8.44 -17.80 -3.28
C LEU A 17 8.48 -17.03 -4.61
N SER A 18 7.38 -17.06 -5.35
CA SER A 18 7.28 -16.47 -6.68
C SER A 18 7.79 -15.03 -6.62
N THR A 19 8.40 -14.55 -7.71
CA THR A 19 8.92 -13.18 -7.78
C THR A 19 7.89 -12.15 -7.31
N GLY A 20 6.62 -12.33 -7.68
CA GLY A 20 5.51 -11.50 -7.19
C GLY A 20 5.30 -11.54 -5.67
N SER A 21 5.48 -12.70 -5.02
CA SER A 21 5.38 -12.79 -3.55
C SER A 21 6.53 -12.07 -2.84
N GLN A 22 7.73 -12.05 -3.44
CA GLN A 22 8.88 -11.31 -2.93
C GLN A 22 8.68 -9.79 -3.08
N ASP A 23 8.15 -9.36 -4.23
CA ASP A 23 7.87 -7.95 -4.49
C ASP A 23 6.80 -7.38 -3.53
N VAL A 24 5.76 -8.16 -3.23
CA VAL A 24 4.73 -7.78 -2.25
C VAL A 24 5.31 -7.65 -0.84
N GLN A 25 6.16 -8.60 -0.41
CA GLN A 25 6.81 -8.52 0.91
C GLN A 25 7.71 -7.28 1.01
N LYS A 26 8.52 -7.03 -0.02
CA LYS A 26 9.38 -5.84 -0.09
C LYS A 26 8.57 -4.54 -0.08
N ALA A 27 7.44 -4.50 -0.79
CA ALA A 27 6.54 -3.35 -0.76
C ALA A 27 5.94 -3.14 0.64
N GLN A 28 5.53 -4.21 1.34
CA GLN A 28 5.04 -4.13 2.71
C GLN A 28 6.12 -3.64 3.70
N GLU A 29 7.36 -4.09 3.55
CA GLU A 29 8.49 -3.61 4.37
C GLU A 29 8.74 -2.11 4.16
N ILE A 30 8.72 -1.66 2.89
CA ILE A 30 8.89 -0.23 2.56
C ILE A 30 7.74 0.60 3.14
N LEU A 31 6.50 0.13 3.07
CA LEU A 31 5.36 0.81 3.65
C LEU A 31 5.47 0.92 5.18
N GLN A 32 5.95 -0.13 5.86
CA GLN A 32 6.17 -0.12 7.30
C GLN A 32 7.31 0.82 7.72
N GLN A 33 8.35 0.94 6.90
CA GLN A 33 9.47 1.86 7.15
C GLN A 33 9.14 3.32 6.79
N THR A 34 8.08 3.54 6.01
CA THR A 34 7.67 4.89 5.61
C THR A 34 7.05 5.61 6.81
N PRO A 35 7.56 6.79 7.18
CA PRO A 35 6.98 7.56 8.28
C PRO A 35 5.50 7.90 8.03
N ALA A 36 4.66 7.64 9.03
CA ALA A 36 3.23 8.02 8.97
C ALA A 36 3.04 9.54 8.82
N VAL A 37 4.01 10.33 9.27
CA VAL A 37 4.00 11.79 9.23
C VAL A 37 5.20 12.28 8.42
N ARG A 38 4.97 13.25 7.52
CA ARG A 38 6.01 13.92 6.72
C ARG A 38 6.26 15.33 7.24
N PRO A 39 7.18 15.53 8.21
CA PRO A 39 7.38 16.82 8.86
C PRO A 39 7.80 17.93 7.90
N GLU A 40 8.57 17.61 6.86
CA GLU A 40 9.04 18.54 5.84
C GLU A 40 7.86 19.12 5.05
N ARG A 41 6.89 18.25 4.69
CA ARG A 41 5.68 18.66 3.98
C ARG A 41 4.81 19.56 4.87
N ILE A 42 4.74 19.27 6.16
CA ILE A 42 3.99 20.08 7.14
C ILE A 42 4.64 21.46 7.26
N ALA A 43 5.96 21.53 7.41
CA ALA A 43 6.68 22.79 7.52
C ALA A 43 6.45 23.69 6.29
N ALA A 44 6.60 23.14 5.08
CA ALA A 44 6.39 23.89 3.84
C ALA A 44 4.95 24.40 3.68
N LEU A 45 3.95 23.60 4.07
CA LEU A 45 2.55 24.02 4.05
C LEU A 45 2.25 25.11 5.09
N ARG A 46 2.79 24.97 6.31
CA ARG A 46 2.63 25.98 7.36
C ARG A 46 3.18 27.33 6.92
N GLU A 47 4.37 27.33 6.32
CA GLU A 47 5.01 28.53 5.81
C GLU A 47 4.17 29.21 4.71
N GLN A 48 3.60 28.45 3.77
CA GLN A 48 2.69 28.98 2.74
C GLN A 48 1.42 29.59 3.35
N ILE A 49 0.86 28.95 4.39
CA ILE A 49 -0.31 29.46 5.11
C ILE A 49 0.03 30.77 5.83
N GLU A 50 1.18 30.83 6.52
CA GLU A 50 1.63 32.04 7.23
C GLU A 50 1.89 33.22 6.29
N ARG A 51 2.42 32.95 5.09
CA ARG A 51 2.58 33.97 4.04
C ARG A 51 1.28 34.36 3.34
N GLY A 52 0.19 33.64 3.56
CA GLY A 52 -1.08 33.84 2.85
C GLY A 52 -1.05 33.38 1.39
N GLU A 53 -0.06 32.59 1.00
CA GLU A 53 0.13 32.06 -0.36
C GLU A 53 -0.53 30.68 -0.55
N TYR A 54 -1.16 30.15 0.49
CA TYR A 54 -1.86 28.87 0.43
C TYR A 54 -3.21 29.01 -0.28
N GLU A 55 -3.25 28.59 -1.54
CA GLU A 55 -4.45 28.54 -2.38
C GLU A 55 -5.33 27.34 -2.04
N ILE A 56 -6.62 27.58 -1.81
CA ILE A 56 -7.61 26.53 -1.54
C ILE A 56 -8.36 26.20 -2.82
N ASP A 57 -8.17 24.99 -3.35
CA ASP A 57 -8.96 24.49 -4.48
C ASP A 57 -10.24 23.80 -3.99
N ALA A 58 -11.37 24.49 -4.15
CA ALA A 58 -12.69 23.99 -3.75
C ALA A 58 -13.10 22.69 -4.50
N ARG A 59 -12.67 22.50 -5.75
CA ARG A 59 -12.97 21.27 -6.51
C ARG A 59 -12.23 20.09 -5.93
N GLN A 60 -10.95 20.29 -5.61
CA GLN A 60 -10.14 19.26 -4.95
C GLN A 60 -10.75 18.82 -3.61
N ILE A 61 -11.30 19.76 -2.83
CA ILE A 61 -12.00 19.43 -1.58
C ILE A 61 -13.24 18.59 -1.86
N ALA A 62 -14.09 19.00 -2.81
CA ALA A 62 -15.30 18.26 -3.18
C ALA A 62 -14.98 16.83 -3.65
N ASP A 63 -13.97 16.67 -4.49
CA ASP A 63 -13.52 15.36 -4.97
C ASP A 63 -13.03 14.48 -3.81
N LYS A 64 -12.29 15.04 -2.85
CA LYS A 64 -11.83 14.30 -1.67
C LYS A 64 -12.97 13.91 -0.74
N MET A 65 -13.97 14.76 -0.56
CA MET A 65 -15.17 14.43 0.22
C MET A 65 -15.93 13.27 -0.42
N LEU A 66 -16.19 13.33 -1.73
CA LEU A 66 -16.86 12.26 -2.45
C LEU A 66 -16.06 10.95 -2.40
N PHE A 67 -14.75 11.03 -2.60
CA PHE A 67 -13.86 9.87 -2.50
C PHE A 67 -13.88 9.24 -1.10
N SER A 68 -13.88 10.04 -0.03
CA SER A 68 -14.01 9.52 1.35
C SER A 68 -15.32 8.77 1.52
N LEU A 69 -16.45 9.37 1.12
CA LEU A 69 -17.77 8.75 1.24
C LEU A 69 -17.86 7.39 0.53
N VAL A 70 -17.26 7.29 -0.66
CA VAL A 70 -17.22 6.04 -1.42
C VAL A 70 -16.28 5.03 -0.76
N SER A 71 -15.11 5.45 -0.31
CA SER A 71 -14.12 4.56 0.31
C SER A 71 -14.63 3.99 1.64
N ASP A 72 -15.26 4.81 2.47
CA ASP A 72 -15.81 4.39 3.77
C ASP A 72 -16.94 3.37 3.62
N ASN A 73 -17.74 3.49 2.56
CA ASN A 73 -18.79 2.53 2.23
C ASN A 73 -18.24 1.20 1.66
N ILE A 74 -17.16 1.23 0.88
CA ILE A 74 -16.59 0.02 0.25
C ILE A 74 -15.75 -0.79 1.25
N VAL A 75 -15.10 -0.15 2.22
CA VAL A 75 -14.26 -0.82 3.24
C VAL A 75 -15.10 -1.48 4.35
N SER A 76 -16.41 -1.26 4.38
CA SER A 76 -17.32 -1.78 5.42
C SER A 76 -18.01 -3.11 5.06
N GLU A 77 -17.64 -3.79 3.97
CA GLU A 77 -17.99 -5.20 3.68
C GLU A 77 -16.76 -6.10 3.75
#